data_AF-A0AAN8QC49-F1
#
_entry.id   AF-A0AAN8QC49-F1
#
_cell.length_a   1.000
_cell.length_b   1.000
_cell.length_c   1.000
_cell.angle_alpha   90.00
_cell.angle_beta   90.00
_cell.angle_gamma   90.00
#
_symmetry.space_group_name_H-M   'P 1'
#
loop_
_entity.id
_entity.type
_entity.pdbx_description
1 polymer ?
#
loop_
_entity_poly.entity_id
_entity_poly.type
_entity_poly.pdbx_seq_one_letter_code
_entity_poly.pdbx_strand_id
1 'polypeptide(L)'
;MAGLKYLSGFGNEFSSEDPRCPGSLPEGQNNPQVCPYGLYAEQLSGSAFTCPRATNKRSWLYRILPSVRHKPFTAMHCGNLTEKWDEVEPDPNQLRWLPFTIPKSSEKKVDFVMGLHTLCGAGDTKSRNGIGIHMFTCNTSMVDRCFNNSDGDFLIVPQHGEILVTTEFGRMMVEPNEICVIQQGMRFSVDVFGETRGYVLEVYGAHFELPDLGPIGANGLANPRDFLTPVAWYEDREVATGYTVINKYQGKLFSSQQDFSPLHHSGDSMALETFTTTVYKYTPGELHGHHTVWPSIMR
;
A
#
# COMPACT_ATOMS: atom_id res chain seq x y z
N MET A 1 -7.41 -2.53 22.95
CA MET A 1 -6.38 -1.83 22.17
C MET A 1 -6.83 -0.39 22.02
N ALA A 2 -5.98 0.60 22.32
CA ALA A 2 -6.33 1.99 22.00
C ALA A 2 -6.55 2.10 20.48
N GLY A 3 -7.62 2.77 20.05
CA GLY A 3 -7.94 2.88 18.62
C GLY A 3 -6.82 3.59 17.85
N LEU A 4 -6.52 3.10 16.65
CA LEU A 4 -5.57 3.75 15.74
C LEU A 4 -6.07 5.16 15.40
N LYS A 5 -5.14 6.11 15.30
CA LYS A 5 -5.41 7.49 14.89
C LYS A 5 -5.05 7.68 13.43
N TYR A 6 -5.73 8.62 12.78
CA TYR A 6 -5.56 8.92 11.36
C TYR A 6 -5.59 10.43 11.12
N LEU A 7 -4.96 10.84 10.02
CA LEU A 7 -5.10 12.16 9.42
C LEU A 7 -6.14 12.08 8.29
N SER A 8 -7.02 13.07 8.15
CA SER A 8 -8.13 13.06 7.20
C SER A 8 -7.92 14.03 6.04
N GLY A 9 -8.18 13.60 4.79
CA GLY A 9 -8.12 14.45 3.60
C GLY A 9 -7.38 13.81 2.42
N PHE A 10 -8.11 13.46 1.37
CA PHE A 10 -7.54 12.95 0.13
C PHE A 10 -6.61 13.97 -0.54
N GLY A 11 -5.39 13.56 -0.89
CA GLY A 11 -4.41 14.38 -1.60
C GLY A 11 -3.80 15.52 -0.79
N ASN A 12 -4.06 15.58 0.52
CA ASN A 12 -3.51 16.60 1.40
C ASN A 12 -2.00 16.47 1.57
N GLU A 13 -1.35 17.59 1.83
CA GLU A 13 0.00 17.64 2.33
C GLU A 13 -0.03 17.44 3.87
N PHE A 14 0.27 16.22 4.36
CA PHE A 14 0.26 15.86 5.81
C PHE A 14 1.60 15.80 6.55
N SER A 15 1.79 16.57 7.63
CA SER A 15 2.92 16.33 8.55
C SER A 15 2.50 15.42 9.72
N SER A 16 3.32 14.44 10.08
CA SER A 16 3.08 13.54 11.22
C SER A 16 4.38 13.17 11.92
N GLU A 17 4.40 13.26 13.24
CA GLU A 17 5.51 12.78 14.07
C GLU A 17 5.00 11.66 14.96
N ASP A 18 5.86 10.68 15.24
CA ASP A 18 5.56 9.72 16.29
C ASP A 18 5.58 10.45 17.64
N PRO A 19 4.53 10.32 18.48
CA PRO A 19 4.40 11.08 19.72
C PRO A 19 5.50 10.81 20.74
N ARG A 20 6.26 9.72 20.60
CA ARG A 20 7.43 9.43 21.44
C ARG A 20 8.59 10.40 21.16
N CYS A 21 8.51 11.16 20.07
CA CYS A 21 9.66 11.81 19.44
C CYS A 21 9.33 13.20 18.86
N PRO A 22 8.88 14.14 19.70
CA PRO A 22 8.44 15.46 19.23
C PRO A 22 9.58 16.25 18.57
N GLY A 23 9.27 17.01 17.52
CA GLY A 23 10.27 17.82 16.80
C GLY A 23 11.26 16.97 16.00
N SER A 24 10.83 15.80 15.55
CA SER A 24 11.63 14.92 14.72
C SER A 24 11.64 15.38 13.25
N LEU A 25 10.68 16.23 12.86
CA LEU A 25 10.69 16.94 11.58
C LEU A 25 11.70 18.09 11.61
N PRO A 26 12.58 18.22 10.60
CA PRO A 26 13.44 19.38 10.51
C PRO A 26 12.62 20.65 10.22
N GLU A 27 12.91 21.71 10.97
CA GLU A 27 12.19 22.97 10.83
C GLU A 27 12.66 23.74 9.59
N GLY A 28 11.72 24.06 8.69
CA GLY A 28 11.95 24.97 7.55
C GLY A 28 12.82 24.43 6.41
N GLN A 29 13.18 23.15 6.41
CA GLN A 29 14.00 22.51 5.37
C GLN A 29 13.82 20.99 5.35
N ASN A 30 14.09 20.35 4.21
CA ASN A 30 13.97 18.88 4.09
C ASN A 30 15.30 18.14 4.26
N ASN A 31 16.43 18.84 4.05
CA ASN A 31 17.76 18.24 3.99
C ASN A 31 18.73 18.98 4.93
N PRO A 32 18.51 18.94 6.26
CA PRO A 32 19.48 19.45 7.22
C PRO A 32 20.80 18.67 7.09
N GLN A 33 21.93 19.28 7.46
CA GLN A 33 23.21 18.56 7.51
C GLN A 33 23.17 17.38 8.50
N VAL A 34 22.44 17.55 9.60
CA VAL A 34 22.14 16.52 10.59
C VAL A 34 20.66 16.63 10.90
N CYS A 35 19.88 15.59 10.61
CA CYS A 35 18.45 15.61 10.97
C CYS A 35 18.28 15.57 12.49
N PRO A 36 17.15 16.08 13.01
CA PRO A 36 16.75 15.83 14.38
C PRO A 36 16.92 14.35 14.72
N TYR A 37 17.37 14.07 15.95
CA TYR A 37 17.63 12.70 16.44
C TYR A 37 18.65 11.87 15.64
N GLY A 38 19.43 12.49 14.74
CA GLY A 38 20.41 11.78 13.92
C GLY A 38 19.79 10.92 12.82
N LEU A 39 18.55 11.20 12.43
CA LEU A 39 17.83 10.52 11.37
C LEU A 39 18.49 10.73 9.99
N TYR A 40 18.14 9.85 9.05
CA TYR A 40 18.40 10.01 7.62
C TYR A 40 17.15 10.57 6.93
N ALA A 41 17.32 11.66 6.19
CA ALA A 41 16.30 12.14 5.26
C ALA A 41 16.31 11.27 4.00
N GLU A 42 15.17 10.67 3.67
CA GLU A 42 14.98 9.85 2.48
C GLU A 42 13.74 10.30 1.74
N GLN A 43 13.86 10.62 0.44
CA GLN A 43 12.72 11.01 -0.36
C GLN A 43 12.15 9.81 -1.14
N LEU A 44 10.85 9.55 -0.98
CA LEU A 44 10.08 8.68 -1.87
C LEU A 44 9.40 9.55 -2.93
N SER A 45 9.85 9.45 -4.18
CA SER A 45 9.22 10.13 -5.32
C SER A 45 8.19 9.21 -5.98
N GLY A 46 6.91 9.56 -5.90
CA GLY A 46 5.81 8.86 -6.59
C GLY A 46 5.58 9.34 -8.02
N SER A 47 5.98 10.58 -8.36
CA SER A 47 5.87 11.13 -9.72
C SER A 47 7.21 11.58 -10.28
N ALA A 48 7.23 11.95 -11.57
CA ALA A 48 8.35 12.69 -12.13
C ALA A 48 8.52 14.05 -11.42
N PHE A 49 9.76 14.51 -11.28
CA PHE A 49 10.07 15.77 -10.59
C PHE A 49 9.42 16.99 -11.23
N THR A 50 9.21 16.95 -12.55
CA THR A 50 8.65 18.05 -13.34
C THR A 50 7.12 17.98 -13.47
N CYS A 51 6.44 17.06 -12.78
CA CYS A 51 4.98 17.04 -12.75
C CYS A 51 4.44 18.38 -12.22
N PRO A 52 3.35 18.91 -12.81
CA PRO A 52 2.63 20.06 -12.26
C PRO A 52 2.27 19.83 -10.78
N ARG A 53 2.19 20.89 -9.98
CA ARG A 53 1.95 20.78 -8.52
C ARG A 53 0.78 19.85 -8.16
N ALA A 54 -0.33 19.91 -8.90
CA ALA A 54 -1.53 19.08 -8.63
C ALA A 54 -1.26 17.57 -8.74
N THR A 55 -0.33 17.16 -9.59
CA THR A 55 0.03 15.76 -9.85
C THR A 55 1.45 15.41 -9.43
N ASN A 56 2.15 16.32 -8.73
CA ASN A 56 3.48 16.07 -8.20
C ASN A 56 3.36 15.31 -6.88
N LYS A 57 3.90 14.10 -6.83
CA LYS A 57 3.73 13.09 -5.79
C LYS A 57 5.09 12.75 -5.18
N ARG A 58 5.36 13.19 -3.94
CA ARG A 58 6.65 12.95 -3.26
C ARG A 58 6.58 13.25 -1.78
N SER A 59 7.48 12.64 -1.00
CA SER A 59 7.75 13.07 0.39
C SER A 59 9.02 12.57 1.02
N TRP A 60 9.22 13.04 2.24
CA TRP A 60 10.37 12.83 3.09
C TRP A 60 10.03 11.92 4.26
N LEU A 61 10.77 10.83 4.32
CA LEU A 61 10.84 9.90 5.44
C LEU A 61 12.10 10.25 6.23
N TYR A 62 11.95 10.59 7.51
CA TYR A 62 13.08 10.74 8.41
C TYR A 62 13.22 9.45 9.20
N ARG A 63 14.11 8.59 8.72
CA ARG A 63 14.24 7.18 9.12
C ARG A 63 15.61 6.91 9.71
N ILE A 64 15.70 5.89 10.54
CA ILE A 64 16.94 5.69 11.30
C ILE A 64 18.01 4.92 10.52
N LEU A 65 17.60 3.95 9.71
CA LEU A 65 18.49 3.36 8.71
C LEU A 65 17.87 3.60 7.33
N PRO A 66 18.65 4.06 6.35
CA PRO A 66 18.14 4.30 5.00
C PRO A 66 17.77 2.99 4.32
N SER A 67 16.80 3.05 3.42
CA SER A 67 16.24 1.89 2.71
C SER A 67 17.27 1.11 1.89
N VAL A 68 18.40 1.74 1.54
CA VAL A 68 19.52 1.14 0.79
C VAL A 68 20.31 0.08 1.58
N ARG A 69 20.17 0.03 2.92
CA ARG A 69 20.86 -0.97 3.74
C ARG A 69 20.18 -2.34 3.66
N HIS A 70 20.34 -3.02 2.53
CA HIS A 70 19.89 -4.39 2.33
C HIS A 70 20.90 -5.18 1.47
N LYS A 71 20.81 -6.52 1.48
CA LYS A 71 21.60 -7.39 0.59
C LYS A 71 21.09 -7.30 -0.86
N PRO A 72 21.84 -7.72 -1.87
CA PRO A 72 21.32 -7.78 -3.24
C PRO A 72 20.03 -8.61 -3.34
N PHE A 73 19.10 -8.19 -4.19
CA PHE A 73 17.88 -8.94 -4.47
C PHE A 73 18.18 -10.23 -5.23
N THR A 74 17.50 -11.30 -4.88
CA THR A 74 17.51 -12.59 -5.60
C THR A 74 16.13 -12.91 -6.12
N ALA A 75 16.04 -13.60 -7.25
CA ALA A 75 14.75 -14.03 -7.79
C ALA A 75 13.99 -14.92 -6.80
N MET A 76 12.67 -14.71 -6.72
CA MET A 76 11.75 -15.47 -5.87
C MET A 76 10.64 -16.08 -6.74
N HIS A 77 10.15 -17.25 -6.36
CA HIS A 77 9.04 -17.90 -7.06
C HIS A 77 7.78 -17.01 -7.01
N CYS A 78 7.16 -16.75 -8.17
CA CYS A 78 6.03 -15.84 -8.30
C CYS A 78 4.68 -16.43 -7.85
N GLY A 79 4.61 -17.72 -7.56
CA GLY A 79 3.36 -18.36 -7.15
C GLY A 79 2.34 -18.31 -8.29
N ASN A 80 1.18 -17.73 -8.01
CA ASN A 80 0.09 -17.54 -8.98
C ASN A 80 0.00 -16.09 -9.49
N LEU A 81 1.05 -15.29 -9.27
CA LEU A 81 1.18 -14.00 -9.94
C LEU A 81 1.69 -14.22 -11.37
N THR A 82 0.93 -13.71 -12.32
CA THR A 82 1.26 -13.74 -13.75
C THR A 82 0.84 -12.44 -14.41
N GLU A 83 1.50 -12.11 -15.51
CA GLU A 83 1.19 -11.01 -16.43
C GLU A 83 1.23 -11.52 -17.89
N LYS A 84 1.06 -12.83 -18.07
CA LYS A 84 1.05 -13.47 -19.39
C LYS A 84 -0.38 -13.53 -19.92
N TRP A 85 -0.87 -12.41 -20.43
CA TRP A 85 -2.25 -12.31 -20.90
C TRP A 85 -2.55 -13.18 -22.14
N ASP A 86 -1.51 -13.58 -22.87
CA ASP A 86 -1.62 -14.39 -24.09
C ASP A 86 -1.49 -15.91 -23.82
N GLU A 87 -1.50 -16.35 -22.54
CA GLU A 87 -1.37 -17.78 -22.20
C GLU A 87 -2.69 -18.56 -22.33
N VAL A 88 -3.82 -17.85 -22.35
CA VAL A 88 -5.17 -18.40 -22.54
C VAL A 88 -5.79 -17.74 -23.77
N GLU A 89 -6.41 -18.55 -24.64
CA GLU A 89 -7.12 -18.04 -25.82
C GLU A 89 -8.28 -17.11 -25.42
N PRO A 90 -8.55 -16.02 -26.17
CA PRO A 90 -9.65 -15.12 -25.88
C PRO A 90 -11.01 -15.82 -25.84
N ASP A 91 -11.77 -15.61 -24.76
CA ASP A 91 -13.15 -16.10 -24.60
C ASP A 91 -14.09 -14.91 -24.32
N PRO A 92 -15.04 -14.59 -25.22
CA PRO A 92 -15.97 -13.47 -25.03
C PRO A 92 -17.14 -13.80 -24.09
N ASN A 93 -17.27 -15.04 -23.61
CA ASN A 93 -18.39 -15.44 -22.76
C ASN A 93 -18.27 -14.85 -21.35
N GLN A 94 -19.41 -14.56 -20.73
CA GLN A 94 -19.45 -14.07 -19.36
C GLN A 94 -18.92 -15.13 -18.40
N LEU A 95 -17.87 -14.78 -17.66
CA LEU A 95 -17.33 -15.62 -16.59
C LEU A 95 -17.96 -15.27 -15.24
N ARG A 96 -18.08 -16.28 -14.38
CA ARG A 96 -18.52 -16.14 -12.99
C ARG A 96 -17.76 -17.09 -12.10
N TRP A 97 -17.32 -16.60 -10.96
CA TRP A 97 -16.64 -17.40 -9.94
C TRP A 97 -17.51 -17.55 -8.69
N LEU A 98 -17.48 -18.74 -8.10
CA LEU A 98 -17.86 -18.92 -6.70
C LEU A 98 -16.83 -18.23 -5.80
N PRO A 99 -17.15 -17.96 -4.52
CA PRO A 99 -16.17 -17.43 -3.58
C PRO A 99 -14.90 -18.30 -3.54
N PHE A 100 -13.74 -17.70 -3.82
CA PHE A 100 -12.46 -18.42 -3.90
C PHE A 100 -12.11 -19.08 -2.57
N THR A 101 -11.69 -20.34 -2.59
CA THR A 101 -11.38 -21.11 -1.37
C THR A 101 -10.22 -20.50 -0.61
N ILE A 102 -10.40 -20.31 0.70
CA ILE A 102 -9.32 -19.90 1.61
C ILE A 102 -8.59 -21.17 2.07
N PRO A 103 -7.25 -21.25 1.95
CA PRO A 103 -6.51 -22.40 2.44
C PRO A 103 -6.69 -22.50 3.95
N LYS A 104 -7.00 -23.70 4.47
CA LYS A 104 -7.11 -23.91 5.92
C LYS A 104 -5.74 -23.80 6.56
N SER A 105 -5.66 -23.11 7.70
CA SER A 105 -4.40 -22.97 8.45
C SER A 105 -3.83 -24.30 8.92
N SER A 106 -4.67 -25.33 9.10
CA SER A 106 -4.26 -26.70 9.43
C SER A 106 -3.60 -27.44 8.27
N GLU A 107 -3.83 -27.02 7.02
CA GLU A 107 -3.26 -27.66 5.82
C GLU A 107 -1.98 -26.94 5.38
N LYS A 108 -2.03 -25.61 5.28
CA LYS A 108 -0.90 -24.80 4.83
C LYS A 108 -1.00 -23.40 5.40
N LYS A 109 0.11 -22.91 5.97
CA LYS A 109 0.26 -21.51 6.33
C LYS A 109 0.52 -20.67 5.08
N VAL A 110 -0.33 -19.70 4.83
CA VAL A 110 -0.28 -18.83 3.64
C VAL A 110 -0.46 -17.39 4.11
N ASP A 111 0.51 -16.53 3.84
CA ASP A 111 0.41 -15.10 4.10
C ASP A 111 -0.15 -14.34 2.89
N PHE A 112 -0.34 -13.03 3.05
CA PHE A 112 -0.93 -12.16 2.02
C PHE A 112 -0.22 -12.30 0.67
N VAL A 113 1.12 -12.24 0.63
CA VAL A 113 1.89 -12.26 -0.62
C VAL A 113 1.84 -13.63 -1.28
N MET A 114 1.98 -14.71 -0.49
CA MET A 114 1.89 -16.08 -1.00
C MET A 114 0.49 -16.43 -1.48
N GLY A 115 -0.52 -15.79 -0.89
CA GLY A 115 -1.93 -15.94 -1.21
C GLY A 115 -2.40 -15.04 -2.35
N LEU A 116 -1.53 -14.26 -3.02
CA LEU A 116 -1.91 -13.48 -4.19
C LEU A 116 -2.04 -14.36 -5.44
N HIS A 117 -3.17 -14.23 -6.12
CA HIS A 117 -3.51 -14.91 -7.36
C HIS A 117 -3.97 -13.88 -8.39
N THR A 118 -3.28 -13.75 -9.52
CA THR A 118 -3.78 -12.92 -10.62
C THR A 118 -4.98 -13.62 -11.26
N LEU A 119 -6.12 -12.93 -11.32
CA LEU A 119 -7.34 -13.42 -11.93
C LEU A 119 -7.41 -13.05 -13.41
N CYS A 120 -7.20 -11.77 -13.71
CA CYS A 120 -7.18 -11.24 -15.07
C CYS A 120 -6.41 -9.92 -15.09
N GLY A 121 -6.14 -9.41 -16.28
CA GLY A 121 -5.46 -8.14 -16.48
C GLY A 121 -5.29 -7.85 -17.96
N ALA A 122 -4.69 -6.71 -18.25
CA ALA A 122 -4.37 -6.28 -19.59
C ALA A 122 -3.21 -5.28 -19.56
N GLY A 123 -2.46 -5.19 -20.66
CA GLY A 123 -1.33 -4.27 -20.81
C GLY A 123 0.00 -4.87 -20.34
N ASP A 124 0.98 -4.02 -20.09
CA ASP A 124 2.36 -4.41 -19.80
C ASP A 124 2.99 -3.49 -18.75
N THR A 125 3.51 -4.09 -17.67
CA THR A 125 4.18 -3.38 -16.57
C THR A 125 5.42 -2.62 -17.02
N LYS A 126 6.15 -3.13 -18.01
CA LYS A 126 7.37 -2.46 -18.51
C LYS A 126 7.04 -1.15 -19.23
N SER A 127 5.94 -1.13 -19.98
CA SER A 127 5.41 0.08 -20.62
C SER A 127 4.67 1.03 -19.67
N ARG A 128 4.47 0.62 -18.40
CA ARG A 128 3.65 1.34 -17.42
C ARG A 128 2.24 1.65 -17.92
N ASN A 129 1.62 0.68 -18.59
CA ASN A 129 0.28 0.82 -19.13
C ASN A 129 -0.47 -0.50 -18.98
N GLY A 130 -1.53 -0.49 -18.18
CA GLY A 130 -2.34 -1.68 -17.94
C GLY A 130 -2.81 -1.77 -16.51
N ILE A 131 -3.52 -2.87 -16.25
CA ILE A 131 -4.07 -3.22 -14.96
C ILE A 131 -3.91 -4.71 -14.68
N GLY A 132 -3.89 -5.06 -13.40
CA GLY A 132 -4.01 -6.42 -12.88
C GLY A 132 -5.15 -6.49 -11.88
N ILE A 133 -5.94 -7.56 -11.93
CA ILE A 133 -6.93 -7.87 -10.90
C ILE A 133 -6.47 -9.15 -10.21
N HIS A 134 -6.24 -9.05 -8.91
CA HIS A 134 -5.78 -10.15 -8.08
C HIS A 134 -6.81 -10.49 -7.00
N MET A 135 -6.78 -11.74 -6.59
CA MET A 135 -7.42 -12.22 -5.36
C MET A 135 -6.33 -12.50 -4.34
N PHE A 136 -6.57 -12.18 -3.07
CA PHE A 136 -5.78 -12.74 -1.99
C PHE A 136 -6.60 -13.72 -1.16
N THR A 137 -6.03 -14.89 -0.86
CA THR A 137 -6.56 -15.87 0.10
C THR A 137 -5.44 -16.31 1.04
N CYS A 138 -5.54 -15.96 2.31
CA CYS A 138 -4.47 -16.15 3.30
C CYS A 138 -5.04 -16.49 4.67
N ASN A 139 -4.17 -16.95 5.58
CA ASN A 139 -4.57 -17.41 6.92
C ASN A 139 -3.53 -17.14 8.01
N THR A 140 -2.36 -16.58 7.66
CA THR A 140 -1.25 -16.34 8.58
C THR A 140 -0.67 -14.95 8.30
N SER A 141 -0.34 -14.20 9.36
CA SER A 141 0.31 -12.89 9.21
C SER A 141 1.69 -12.99 8.54
N MET A 142 2.10 -11.90 7.92
CA MET A 142 3.46 -11.72 7.41
C MET A 142 4.44 -11.51 8.58
N VAL A 143 5.26 -12.52 8.88
CA VAL A 143 6.27 -12.46 9.95
C VAL A 143 7.65 -12.16 9.36
N ASP A 144 8.32 -11.14 9.89
CA ASP A 144 9.67 -10.71 9.49
C ASP A 144 9.85 -10.51 7.98
N ARG A 145 8.78 -10.04 7.34
CA ARG A 145 8.78 -9.76 5.91
C ARG A 145 7.82 -8.63 5.54
N CYS A 146 8.18 -7.87 4.51
CA CYS A 146 7.30 -6.89 3.88
C CYS A 146 7.22 -7.14 2.38
N PHE A 147 6.29 -6.45 1.74
CA PHE A 147 6.12 -6.40 0.31
C PHE A 147 6.21 -4.96 -0.17
N ASN A 148 6.81 -4.75 -1.33
CA ASN A 148 6.65 -3.51 -2.11
C ASN A 148 6.34 -3.84 -3.57
N ASN A 149 5.55 -2.98 -4.19
CA ASN A 149 5.24 -3.07 -5.61
C ASN A 149 5.99 -1.97 -6.37
N SER A 150 6.95 -2.35 -7.21
CA SER A 150 7.66 -1.42 -8.10
C SER A 150 6.91 -1.13 -9.40
N ASP A 151 5.83 -1.85 -9.69
CA ASP A 151 5.13 -1.77 -10.97
C ASP A 151 3.94 -0.82 -10.96
N GLY A 152 3.31 -0.61 -9.80
CA GLY A 152 2.06 0.14 -9.73
C GLY A 152 1.49 0.36 -8.33
N ASP A 153 0.29 0.95 -8.31
CA ASP A 153 -0.51 1.16 -7.10
C ASP A 153 -1.46 -0.02 -6.88
N PHE A 154 -1.66 -0.41 -5.64
CA PHE A 154 -2.69 -1.37 -5.23
C PHE A 154 -3.87 -0.66 -4.58
N LEU A 155 -5.09 -0.96 -5.03
CA LEU A 155 -6.34 -0.75 -4.31
C LEU A 155 -6.81 -2.10 -3.77
N ILE A 156 -6.77 -2.26 -2.45
CA ILE A 156 -7.06 -3.50 -1.72
C ILE A 156 -8.47 -3.41 -1.13
N VAL A 157 -9.26 -4.46 -1.32
CA VAL A 157 -10.65 -4.58 -0.88
C VAL A 157 -10.83 -5.86 -0.06
N PRO A 158 -10.74 -5.82 1.28
CA PRO A 158 -11.07 -6.95 2.14
C PRO A 158 -12.54 -7.36 1.96
N GLN A 159 -12.77 -8.67 1.82
CA GLN A 159 -14.12 -9.24 1.70
C GLN A 159 -14.48 -10.13 2.90
N HIS A 160 -13.52 -10.89 3.42
CA HIS A 160 -13.66 -11.75 4.58
C HIS A 160 -12.40 -11.62 5.45
N GLY A 161 -12.58 -11.35 6.74
CA GLY A 161 -11.48 -11.03 7.64
C GLY A 161 -11.05 -9.56 7.53
N GLU A 162 -10.75 -8.96 8.67
CA GLU A 162 -10.08 -7.66 8.74
C GLU A 162 -8.56 -7.84 8.54
N ILE A 163 -7.90 -6.82 8.02
CA ILE A 163 -6.44 -6.80 7.84
C ILE A 163 -5.83 -5.61 8.56
N LEU A 164 -4.74 -5.83 9.29
CA LEU A 164 -3.91 -4.76 9.82
C LEU A 164 -2.71 -4.57 8.89
N VAL A 165 -2.70 -3.44 8.18
CA VAL A 165 -1.62 -3.07 7.28
C VAL A 165 -0.66 -2.14 8.01
N THR A 166 0.60 -2.54 8.08
CA THR A 166 1.69 -1.69 8.61
C THR A 166 2.57 -1.25 7.45
N THR A 167 2.70 0.06 7.25
CA THR A 167 3.51 0.67 6.20
C THR A 167 4.62 1.52 6.81
N GLU A 168 5.52 2.04 5.98
CA GLU A 168 6.52 3.04 6.38
C GLU A 168 5.91 4.36 6.91
N PHE A 169 4.59 4.50 6.84
CA PHE A 169 3.84 5.71 7.21
C PHE A 169 3.02 5.52 8.48
N GLY A 170 2.97 4.29 8.99
CA GLY A 170 2.22 3.91 10.17
C GLY A 170 1.28 2.75 9.91
N ARG A 171 0.24 2.64 10.75
CA ARG A 171 -0.64 1.46 10.82
C ARG A 171 -2.07 1.81 10.46
N MET A 172 -2.72 0.94 9.70
CA MET A 172 -4.14 1.04 9.40
C MET A 172 -4.84 -0.30 9.51
N MET A 173 -5.96 -0.33 10.24
CA MET A 173 -6.88 -1.46 10.24
C MET A 173 -7.86 -1.27 9.08
N VAL A 174 -8.06 -2.30 8.25
CA VAL A 174 -8.99 -2.25 7.11
C VAL A 174 -9.93 -3.44 7.21
N GLU A 175 -11.19 -3.14 7.50
CA GLU A 175 -12.25 -4.12 7.68
C GLU A 175 -13.01 -4.37 6.36
N PRO A 176 -13.79 -5.46 6.24
CA PRO A 176 -14.74 -5.59 5.15
C PRO A 176 -15.70 -4.39 5.09
N ASN A 177 -16.01 -3.92 3.88
CA ASN A 177 -16.65 -2.62 3.58
C ASN A 177 -15.72 -1.41 3.74
N GLU A 178 -14.43 -1.61 3.92
CA GLU A 178 -13.43 -0.57 3.76
C GLU A 178 -12.50 -0.94 2.61
N ILE A 179 -11.86 0.07 2.04
CA ILE A 179 -10.80 -0.12 1.05
C ILE A 179 -9.54 0.55 1.55
N CYS A 180 -8.40 0.10 1.04
CA CYS A 180 -7.18 0.85 1.18
C CYS A 180 -6.36 0.91 -0.10
N VAL A 181 -5.56 1.98 -0.24
CA VAL A 181 -4.64 2.15 -1.35
C VAL A 181 -3.22 2.13 -0.82
N ILE A 182 -2.34 1.34 -1.45
CA ILE A 182 -0.91 1.34 -1.19
C ILE A 182 -0.21 1.63 -2.52
N GLN A 183 0.50 2.74 -2.57
CA GLN A 183 1.05 3.24 -3.82
C GLN A 183 2.42 2.63 -4.14
N GLN A 184 2.82 2.78 -5.40
CA GLN A 184 4.07 2.29 -5.94
C GLN A 184 5.26 2.61 -5.05
N GLY A 185 6.08 1.60 -4.79
CA GLY A 185 7.32 1.70 -4.04
C GLY A 185 7.20 1.64 -2.52
N MET A 186 6.01 1.86 -1.95
CA MET A 186 5.81 1.80 -0.49
C MET A 186 5.98 0.37 0.03
N ARG A 187 6.73 0.21 1.12
CA ARG A 187 6.86 -1.08 1.81
C ARG A 187 5.73 -1.26 2.82
N PHE A 188 5.12 -2.43 2.83
CA PHE A 188 4.07 -2.77 3.78
C PHE A 188 4.10 -4.23 4.21
N SER A 189 3.56 -4.50 5.39
CA SER A 189 3.30 -5.84 5.93
C SER A 189 1.82 -5.97 6.29
N VAL A 190 1.27 -7.17 6.19
CA VAL A 190 -0.14 -7.47 6.46
C VAL A 190 -0.25 -8.50 7.56
N ASP A 191 -0.87 -8.10 8.66
CA ASP A 191 -1.34 -8.99 9.71
C ASP A 191 -2.79 -9.39 9.45
N VAL A 192 -3.10 -10.67 9.68
CA VAL A 192 -4.45 -11.23 9.55
C VAL A 192 -4.83 -11.95 10.84
N PHE A 193 -6.13 -12.00 11.13
CA PHE A 193 -6.67 -12.54 12.39
C PHE A 193 -7.37 -13.88 12.22
N GLY A 194 -7.17 -14.54 11.06
CA GLY A 194 -7.77 -15.81 10.70
C GLY A 194 -7.78 -16.02 9.19
N GLU A 195 -8.65 -16.92 8.72
CA GLU A 195 -8.94 -17.10 7.30
C GLU A 195 -9.41 -15.78 6.69
N THR A 196 -8.71 -15.31 5.66
CA THR A 196 -8.85 -13.97 5.11
C THR A 196 -8.91 -14.02 3.59
N ARG A 197 -9.81 -13.24 2.98
CA ARG A 197 -9.98 -13.13 1.53
C ARG A 197 -10.35 -11.71 1.11
N GLY A 198 -9.84 -11.30 -0.05
CA GLY A 198 -10.26 -10.06 -0.68
C GLY A 198 -9.71 -9.89 -2.08
N TYR A 199 -9.90 -8.71 -2.64
CA TYR A 199 -9.56 -8.34 -4.02
C TYR A 199 -8.47 -7.28 -4.01
N VAL A 200 -7.66 -7.24 -5.06
CA VAL A 200 -6.70 -6.17 -5.33
C VAL A 200 -6.85 -5.74 -6.78
N LEU A 201 -7.01 -4.44 -7.00
CA LEU A 201 -6.81 -3.81 -8.31
C LEU A 201 -5.42 -3.19 -8.34
N GLU A 202 -4.61 -3.58 -9.31
CA GLU A 202 -3.29 -3.03 -9.61
C GLU A 202 -3.34 -2.16 -10.87
N VAL A 203 -2.72 -0.97 -10.83
CA VAL A 203 -2.61 -0.05 -11.98
C VAL A 203 -1.14 0.28 -12.25
N TYR A 204 -0.64 0.13 -13.49
CA TYR A 204 0.82 0.12 -13.77
C TYR A 204 1.47 1.47 -14.10
N GLY A 205 0.72 2.58 -14.12
CA GLY A 205 1.27 3.85 -14.59
C GLY A 205 0.49 5.11 -14.19
N ALA A 206 -0.46 4.96 -13.29
CA ALA A 206 -1.26 6.07 -12.77
C ALA A 206 -1.48 5.87 -11.27
N HIS A 207 -1.83 6.96 -10.59
CA HIS A 207 -2.33 6.93 -9.23
C HIS A 207 -3.84 7.09 -9.26
N PHE A 208 -4.54 6.49 -8.30
CA PHE A 208 -5.98 6.67 -8.17
C PHE A 208 -6.31 8.12 -7.83
N GLU A 209 -7.36 8.65 -8.46
CA GLU A 209 -7.86 10.00 -8.22
C GLU A 209 -9.36 10.01 -7.95
N LEU A 210 -9.82 11.01 -7.20
CA LEU A 210 -11.24 11.29 -7.08
C LEU A 210 -11.76 11.81 -8.42
N PRO A 211 -12.92 11.32 -8.90
CA PRO A 211 -13.47 11.80 -10.15
C PRO A 211 -13.92 13.26 -10.04
N ASP A 212 -13.78 14.00 -11.13
CA ASP A 212 -14.42 15.31 -11.27
C ASP A 212 -15.94 15.15 -11.07
N LEU A 213 -16.49 15.96 -10.17
CA LEU A 213 -17.91 15.92 -9.80
C LEU A 213 -18.84 16.48 -10.90
N GLY A 214 -18.30 17.29 -11.82
CA GLY A 214 -19.09 17.90 -12.89
C GLY A 214 -20.33 18.62 -12.33
N PRO A 215 -21.55 18.33 -12.84
CA PRO A 215 -22.78 18.95 -12.34
C PRO A 215 -23.16 18.65 -10.88
N ILE A 216 -22.58 17.63 -10.25
CA ILE A 216 -22.80 17.34 -8.81
C ILE A 216 -22.32 18.52 -7.95
N GLY A 217 -21.35 19.30 -8.46
CA GLY A 217 -20.86 20.51 -7.81
C GLY A 217 -19.67 20.22 -6.91
N ALA A 218 -19.71 20.71 -5.66
CA ALA A 218 -18.54 20.73 -4.77
C ALA A 218 -18.54 19.63 -3.69
N ASN A 219 -19.64 18.87 -3.54
CA ASN A 219 -19.77 17.83 -2.52
C ASN A 219 -20.61 16.66 -3.06
N GLY A 220 -20.21 15.43 -2.77
CA GLY A 220 -20.89 14.22 -3.27
C GLY A 220 -19.90 13.11 -3.60
N LEU A 221 -20.42 11.91 -3.89
CA LEU A 221 -19.63 10.68 -4.06
C LEU A 221 -18.76 10.41 -2.81
N ALA A 222 -17.46 10.15 -3.00
CA ALA A 222 -16.50 9.98 -1.92
C ALA A 222 -15.89 11.35 -1.55
N ASN A 223 -16.33 11.93 -0.43
CA ASN A 223 -15.82 13.24 -0.02
C ASN A 223 -14.35 13.12 0.42
N PRO A 224 -13.48 14.08 0.05
CA PRO A 224 -12.06 14.04 0.42
C PRO A 224 -11.78 13.87 1.92
N ARG A 225 -12.65 14.41 2.79
CA ARG A 225 -12.48 14.32 4.25
C ARG A 225 -12.52 12.88 4.77
N ASP A 226 -13.22 11.98 4.07
CA ASP A 226 -13.48 10.63 4.56
C ASP A 226 -12.30 9.68 4.26
N PHE A 227 -11.27 10.17 3.57
CA PHE A 227 -10.03 9.45 3.32
C PHE A 227 -9.05 9.63 4.46
N LEU A 228 -8.67 8.51 5.08
CA LEU A 228 -7.84 8.45 6.27
C LEU A 228 -6.43 7.97 5.95
N THR A 229 -5.42 8.68 6.44
CA THR A 229 -3.99 8.36 6.33
C THR A 229 -3.45 7.97 7.70
N PRO A 230 -2.62 6.92 7.84
CA PRO A 230 -2.05 6.55 9.13
C PRO A 230 -1.19 7.68 9.71
N VAL A 231 -1.22 7.84 11.03
CA VAL A 231 -0.22 8.65 11.73
C VAL A 231 1.11 7.89 11.80
N ALA A 232 2.22 8.64 11.75
CA ALA A 232 3.57 8.12 11.88
C ALA A 232 3.69 7.17 13.08
N TRP A 233 4.24 5.99 12.83
CA TRP A 233 4.50 4.96 13.83
C TRP A 233 5.73 4.16 13.39
N TYR A 234 6.61 3.85 14.33
CA TYR A 234 7.81 3.05 14.09
C TYR A 234 8.01 1.92 15.09
N GLU A 235 8.80 0.92 14.71
CA GLU A 235 9.45 -0.02 15.62
C GLU A 235 10.97 0.15 15.59
N ASP A 236 11.67 -0.15 16.67
CA ASP A 236 13.13 -0.31 16.67
C ASP A 236 13.41 -1.78 16.93
N ARG A 237 13.39 -2.57 15.85
CA ARG A 237 13.49 -4.02 15.92
C ARG A 237 14.57 -4.58 15.01
N GLU A 238 15.69 -4.96 15.59
CA GLU A 238 16.68 -5.81 14.94
C GLU A 238 16.09 -7.22 14.73
N VAL A 239 16.43 -7.83 13.60
CA VAL A 239 15.98 -9.17 13.25
C VAL A 239 17.21 -10.00 12.93
N ALA A 240 17.80 -10.60 13.96
CA ALA A 240 19.05 -11.36 13.87
C ALA A 240 18.98 -12.51 12.83
N THR A 241 17.79 -13.05 12.59
CA THR A 241 17.54 -14.11 11.60
C THR A 241 17.40 -13.59 10.17
N GLY A 242 17.40 -12.27 9.97
CA GLY A 242 17.11 -11.59 8.70
C GLY A 242 15.64 -11.24 8.53
N TYR A 243 15.39 -10.02 8.08
CA TYR A 243 14.09 -9.53 7.63
C TYR A 243 14.04 -9.56 6.09
N THR A 244 12.96 -10.12 5.54
CA THR A 244 12.79 -10.28 4.09
C THR A 244 11.99 -9.14 3.46
N VAL A 245 12.62 -8.39 2.56
CA VAL A 245 11.92 -7.44 1.68
C VAL A 245 11.59 -8.13 0.36
N ILE A 246 10.30 -8.30 0.07
CA ILE A 246 9.84 -8.84 -1.22
C ILE A 246 9.51 -7.67 -2.13
N ASN A 247 10.00 -7.73 -3.36
CA ASN A 247 9.72 -6.73 -4.38
C ASN A 247 9.06 -7.36 -5.60
N LYS A 248 7.89 -6.87 -5.99
CA LYS A 248 7.33 -7.10 -7.32
C LYS A 248 7.94 -6.08 -8.28
N TYR A 249 8.71 -6.56 -9.24
CA TYR A 249 9.40 -5.75 -10.25
C TYR A 249 9.27 -6.40 -11.62
N GLN A 250 8.66 -5.68 -12.56
CA GLN A 250 8.29 -6.10 -13.91
C GLN A 250 7.54 -7.44 -13.93
N GLY A 251 6.54 -7.56 -13.06
CA GLY A 251 5.70 -8.76 -12.94
C GLY A 251 6.39 -9.99 -12.35
N LYS A 252 7.60 -9.82 -11.78
CA LYS A 252 8.35 -10.89 -11.12
C LYS A 252 8.60 -10.55 -9.66
N LEU A 253 8.69 -11.60 -8.83
CA LEU A 253 9.04 -11.45 -7.43
C LEU A 253 10.53 -11.60 -7.22
N PHE A 254 11.08 -10.73 -6.38
CA PHE A 254 12.43 -10.78 -5.87
C PHE A 254 12.39 -10.67 -4.35
N SER A 255 13.40 -11.21 -3.68
CA SER A 255 13.57 -11.09 -2.23
C SER A 255 14.95 -10.55 -1.89
N SER A 256 15.04 -9.66 -0.91
CA SER A 256 16.27 -9.20 -0.30
C SER A 256 16.20 -9.39 1.21
N GLN A 257 17.36 -9.53 1.85
CA GLN A 257 17.51 -9.66 3.29
C GLN A 257 18.14 -8.39 3.88
N GLN A 258 17.64 -7.96 5.04
CA GLN A 258 18.22 -6.88 5.86
C GLN A 258 18.14 -7.28 7.34
N ASP A 259 18.98 -6.72 8.20
CA ASP A 259 19.12 -7.18 9.59
C ASP A 259 18.16 -6.46 10.57
N PHE A 260 17.22 -5.69 10.04
CA PHE A 260 16.28 -4.83 10.75
C PHE A 260 14.94 -4.79 10.01
N SER A 261 13.83 -4.48 10.69
CA SER A 261 12.56 -4.24 9.99
C SER A 261 12.65 -3.05 9.01
N PRO A 262 11.99 -2.98 7.87
CA PRO A 262 11.94 -1.77 7.04
C PRO A 262 11.00 -0.73 7.63
N LEU A 263 10.11 -1.18 8.52
CA LEU A 263 9.32 -0.41 9.47
C LEU A 263 10.17 -0.04 10.71
N HIS A 264 11.45 -0.45 10.70
CA HIS A 264 12.42 -0.14 11.73
C HIS A 264 12.93 1.27 11.57
N HIS A 265 12.87 2.02 12.65
CA HIS A 265 13.68 3.20 12.84
C HIS A 265 14.26 3.11 14.30
N SER A 266 15.60 3.02 14.55
CA SER A 266 16.23 2.93 15.91
C SER A 266 16.46 4.18 16.79
N GLY A 267 16.04 4.13 18.05
CA GLY A 267 16.05 5.29 18.96
C GLY A 267 14.78 6.14 18.86
N ASP A 268 14.62 7.08 19.82
CA ASP A 268 13.43 7.90 20.04
C ASP A 268 13.10 8.84 18.85
N SER A 269 12.84 8.35 17.62
CA SER A 269 12.35 9.19 16.52
C SER A 269 11.73 8.53 15.29
N MET A 270 10.50 8.92 14.99
CA MET A 270 10.00 8.95 13.62
C MET A 270 9.29 10.27 13.36
N ALA A 271 9.62 10.86 12.21
CA ALA A 271 8.99 12.04 11.67
C ALA A 271 8.67 11.78 10.20
N LEU A 272 7.49 12.21 9.77
CA LEU A 272 6.97 12.04 8.43
C LEU A 272 6.50 13.40 7.94
N GLU A 273 7.20 13.97 6.95
CA GLU A 273 6.77 15.20 6.30
C GLU A 273 6.15 14.83 4.96
N THR A 274 4.82 14.73 4.97
CA THR A 274 3.96 15.39 3.99
C THR A 274 4.03 14.88 2.55
N PHE A 275 3.04 14.04 2.20
CA PHE A 275 2.79 13.39 0.90
C PHE A 275 1.49 13.81 0.24
N THR A 276 1.57 14.11 -1.05
CA THR A 276 0.47 13.89 -2.01
C THR A 276 0.34 12.41 -2.46
N THR A 277 1.35 11.57 -2.17
CA THR A 277 1.38 10.10 -2.35
C THR A 277 0.98 9.40 -1.05
N THR A 278 -0.28 8.99 -0.89
CA THR A 278 -0.77 8.59 0.42
C THR A 278 -1.33 7.18 0.43
N VAL A 279 -1.05 6.48 1.53
CA VAL A 279 -1.80 5.29 1.91
C VAL A 279 -3.14 5.77 2.43
N TYR A 280 -4.22 5.37 1.77
CA TYR A 280 -5.58 5.76 2.16
C TYR A 280 -6.35 4.59 2.72
N LYS A 281 -7.20 4.86 3.70
CA LYS A 281 -8.32 4.02 4.13
C LYS A 281 -9.62 4.80 3.88
N TYR A 282 -10.64 4.16 3.33
CA TYR A 282 -11.94 4.78 3.08
C TYR A 282 -13.09 3.80 3.34
N THR A 283 -14.15 4.29 3.97
CA THR A 283 -15.40 3.54 4.18
C THR A 283 -16.46 4.10 3.22
N PRO A 284 -16.91 3.35 2.21
CA PRO A 284 -17.99 3.79 1.33
C PRO A 284 -19.29 4.02 2.11
N GLY A 285 -19.93 5.18 1.91
CA GLY A 285 -21.25 5.46 2.47
C GLY A 285 -22.37 4.72 1.71
N GLU A 286 -23.53 4.52 2.37
CA GLU A 286 -24.74 4.04 1.72
C GLU A 286 -25.32 5.12 0.80
N LEU A 287 -25.47 4.81 -0.50
CA LEU A 287 -26.23 5.65 -1.43
C LEU A 287 -27.73 5.45 -1.15
N HIS A 288 -28.36 6.39 -0.44
CA HIS A 288 -29.82 6.44 -0.31
C HIS A 288 -30.45 7.06 -1.58
N GLY A 289 -31.08 6.24 -2.42
CA GLY A 289 -31.98 6.73 -3.47
C GLY A 289 -31.89 6.00 -4.81
N HIS A 290 -33.06 5.83 -5.42
CA HIS A 290 -33.39 5.18 -6.70
C HIS A 290 -32.29 5.07 -7.77
N HIS A 291 -32.17 3.86 -8.33
CA HIS A 291 -31.56 3.45 -9.61
C HIS A 291 -31.00 4.57 -10.52
N THR A 292 -29.89 5.17 -10.09
CA THR A 292 -28.95 5.88 -10.97
C THR A 292 -27.56 5.71 -10.40
N VAL A 293 -27.09 4.46 -10.37
CA VAL A 293 -25.73 4.11 -9.97
C VAL A 293 -24.82 4.45 -11.15
N TRP A 294 -24.15 5.60 -11.11
CA TRP A 294 -22.90 5.75 -11.84
C TRP A 294 -21.81 5.13 -10.95
N PRO A 295 -21.24 3.96 -11.31
CA PRO A 295 -20.37 3.18 -10.43
C PRO A 295 -18.96 3.77 -10.23
N SER A 296 -18.74 5.04 -10.57
CA SER A 296 -17.42 5.67 -10.59
C SER A 296 -17.08 6.33 -9.24
N ILE A 297 -16.53 5.55 -8.30
CA ILE A 297 -16.02 6.06 -7.02
C ILE A 297 -14.57 6.57 -7.16
N MET A 298 -13.76 5.97 -8.03
CA MET A 298 -12.38 6.41 -8.35
C MET A 298 -12.09 6.22 -9.84
N ARG A 299 -11.11 6.97 -10.35
CA ARG A 299 -10.49 6.78 -11.66
C ARG A 299 -9.06 6.29 -11.51
#